data_AF-U3DSS9-F1
#
_entry.id   AF-U3DSS9-F1
#
_cell.length_a   1.000
_cell.length_b   1.000
_cell.length_c   1.000
_cell.angle_alpha   90.00
_cell.angle_beta   90.00
_cell.angle_gamma   90.00
#
_symmetry.space_group_name_H-M   'P 1'
#
loop_
_entity.id
_entity.type
_entity.pdbx_description
1 polymer ?
#
loop_
_entity_poly.entity_id
_entity_poly.type
_entity_poly.pdbx_seq_one_letter_code
_entity_poly.pdbx_strand_id
1 'polypeptide(L)'
;MAPLRLFWMWLLVAGTQAVNDGDMRLADGATANEGRVEIFYRGQWGTVCDSLWDLTDASVVCRALGFENATQALGRAAFGQGSGPIMLDEVQCTGTEPSLADCTSLGWLHSNCRHERDAGVVCTNETRSTHTLDLSGELSEALGQIFDSQQGCDLSINVSVQGEDALGFCGHTVILTANLEAQALWEEPGSNVTMHVDAECVPMVRDFLRYFYSRRIDITLSSVKCFHKLASAYGAKQLQGYSGSLFAILLPRDPSFQMPLDLYAYAVATGDPLLEKLCLQFLAWNFEALTQAEAWPSVPTDLLQLLLLRSDLAVPSELALLKAVDTWSWEEHASHEELEGLVEKVRFPMMLPQELFELQFNLSLYWSHEALFQKKSLQALEFHTVPFQLLARYKGLNLTEDAYKPRIYTSPTWSASVTDSRWSARKSQLVYRPTVGSSLKYSANAIQAPFDYRYYYPYQSFQTPQHPSFLFQDKWVSWSLVYLPTIQSCWNYGFSCSSDELPVLGLTKSGPSDSTIAYENKALMLCEGLFVADVTDFEGRKAEIPSALDTNSSKGTSFFPCPAGHFSSFRTVIRPFYLTNSSGVD
;
A
#
# COMPACT_ATOMS: atom_id res chain seq x y z
N MET A 1 -23.73 -18.03 -70.15
CA MET A 1 -24.80 -18.78 -69.46
C MET A 1 -24.16 -19.57 -68.33
N ALA A 2 -24.41 -19.19 -67.08
CA ALA A 2 -24.39 -20.10 -65.93
C ALA A 2 -25.60 -21.09 -66.07
N PRO A 3 -25.81 -22.16 -65.25
CA PRO A 3 -25.66 -22.11 -63.79
C PRO A 3 -25.29 -23.40 -63.01
N LEU A 4 -24.84 -23.13 -61.78
CA LEU A 4 -25.16 -23.71 -60.46
C LEU A 4 -25.50 -25.21 -60.29
N ARG A 5 -24.90 -25.75 -59.20
CA ARG A 5 -25.50 -26.50 -58.08
C ARG A 5 -24.70 -27.76 -57.77
N LEU A 6 -23.82 -27.66 -56.77
CA LEU A 6 -23.67 -28.61 -55.65
C LEU A 6 -22.73 -27.99 -54.61
N PHE A 7 -23.02 -26.73 -54.29
CA PHE A 7 -22.67 -26.11 -53.02
C PHE A 7 -23.89 -26.36 -52.14
N TRP A 8 -23.89 -27.47 -51.39
CA TRP A 8 -24.81 -27.83 -50.29
C TRP A 8 -24.72 -29.35 -50.07
N MET A 9 -23.80 -29.81 -49.22
CA MET A 9 -23.97 -31.01 -48.37
C MET A 9 -22.74 -31.32 -47.49
N TRP A 10 -22.06 -30.31 -46.94
CA TRP A 10 -21.10 -30.53 -45.82
C TRP A 10 -21.27 -29.54 -44.66
N LEU A 11 -22.45 -28.89 -44.57
CA LEU A 11 -22.81 -27.97 -43.47
C LEU A 11 -23.75 -28.61 -42.42
N LEU A 12 -23.68 -29.93 -42.23
CA LEU A 12 -24.42 -30.62 -41.16
C LEU A 12 -23.54 -31.65 -40.45
N VAL A 13 -22.38 -31.21 -39.97
CA VAL A 13 -21.89 -31.73 -38.69
C VAL A 13 -22.27 -30.66 -37.67
N ALA A 14 -23.36 -30.92 -36.95
CA ALA A 14 -23.72 -30.18 -35.77
C ALA A 14 -22.48 -30.11 -34.87
N GLY A 15 -22.08 -28.90 -34.49
CA GLY A 15 -20.99 -28.67 -33.56
C GLY A 15 -21.27 -29.40 -32.26
N THR A 16 -20.57 -30.50 -32.03
CA THR A 16 -20.28 -30.94 -30.67
C THR A 16 -19.25 -29.94 -30.15
N GLN A 17 -19.64 -29.06 -29.23
CA GLN A 17 -18.68 -28.26 -28.47
C GLN A 17 -17.61 -29.23 -27.95
N ALA A 18 -16.36 -29.03 -28.39
CA ALA A 18 -15.25 -29.77 -27.83
C ALA A 18 -15.09 -29.29 -26.39
N VAL A 19 -15.23 -30.21 -25.43
CA VAL A 19 -15.01 -29.93 -24.01
C VAL A 19 -13.51 -29.72 -23.79
N ASN A 20 -13.12 -28.59 -23.22
CA ASN A 20 -11.73 -28.23 -22.94
C ASN A 20 -11.40 -28.41 -21.45
N ASP A 21 -10.10 -28.50 -21.15
CA ASP A 21 -9.63 -28.51 -19.76
C ASP A 21 -10.08 -27.21 -19.05
N GLY A 22 -10.69 -27.35 -17.87
CA GLY A 22 -11.26 -26.24 -17.12
C GLY A 22 -12.74 -25.97 -17.39
N ASP A 23 -13.39 -26.68 -18.32
CA ASP A 23 -14.84 -26.61 -18.47
C ASP A 23 -15.55 -27.15 -17.23
N MET A 24 -16.63 -26.50 -16.82
CA MET A 24 -17.37 -26.83 -15.61
C MET A 24 -18.83 -27.20 -15.92
N ARG A 25 -19.45 -27.97 -15.03
CA ARG A 25 -20.89 -28.27 -15.05
C ARG A 25 -21.44 -28.53 -13.66
N LEU A 26 -22.76 -28.46 -13.53
CA LEU A 26 -23.48 -28.87 -12.33
C LEU A 26 -24.15 -30.23 -12.55
N ALA A 27 -24.05 -31.10 -11.55
CA ALA A 27 -24.66 -32.42 -11.54
C ALA A 27 -25.58 -32.61 -10.33
N ASP A 28 -26.62 -33.43 -10.49
CA ASP A 28 -27.53 -33.87 -9.41
C ASP A 28 -28.24 -32.76 -8.59
N GLY A 29 -28.36 -31.55 -9.14
CA GLY A 29 -29.27 -30.53 -8.64
C GLY A 29 -30.72 -30.77 -9.09
N ALA A 30 -31.70 -30.23 -8.34
CA ALA A 30 -33.10 -30.33 -8.74
C ALA A 30 -33.47 -29.34 -9.85
N THR A 31 -32.65 -28.29 -10.02
CA THR A 31 -32.78 -27.23 -11.01
C THR A 31 -31.44 -26.99 -11.73
N ALA A 32 -31.47 -26.30 -12.88
CA ALA A 32 -30.27 -26.06 -13.68
C ALA A 32 -29.26 -25.09 -13.03
N ASN A 33 -29.69 -24.34 -12.02
CA ASN A 33 -28.88 -23.37 -11.29
C ASN A 33 -28.29 -23.95 -10.00
N GLU A 34 -28.42 -25.24 -9.72
CA GLU A 34 -27.83 -25.85 -8.53
C GLU A 34 -27.26 -27.22 -8.85
N GLY A 35 -26.33 -27.68 -8.00
CA GLY A 35 -25.77 -29.03 -8.12
C GLY A 35 -24.35 -29.15 -7.60
N ARG A 36 -23.85 -30.37 -7.61
CA ARG A 36 -22.45 -30.71 -7.37
C ARG A 36 -21.58 -30.17 -8.50
N VAL A 37 -20.44 -29.57 -8.15
CA VAL A 37 -19.50 -29.00 -9.12
C VAL A 37 -18.64 -30.11 -9.72
N GLU A 38 -18.64 -30.21 -11.04
CA GLU A 38 -17.74 -31.08 -11.79
C GLU A 38 -16.92 -30.25 -12.78
N ILE A 39 -15.64 -30.56 -12.89
CA ILE A 39 -14.69 -29.89 -13.79
C ILE A 39 -13.98 -30.90 -14.68
N PHE A 40 -13.78 -30.53 -15.94
CA PHE A 40 -13.14 -31.36 -16.95
C PHE A 40 -11.62 -31.17 -16.95
N TYR A 41 -10.88 -32.28 -16.92
CA TYR A 41 -9.44 -32.25 -17.04
C TYR A 41 -8.93 -33.55 -17.67
N ARG A 42 -8.11 -33.42 -18.72
CA ARG A 42 -7.45 -34.52 -19.45
C ARG A 42 -8.41 -35.63 -19.88
N GLY A 43 -9.54 -35.24 -20.48
CA GLY A 43 -10.46 -36.19 -21.10
C GLY A 43 -11.51 -36.82 -20.18
N GLN A 44 -11.57 -36.41 -18.91
CA GLN A 44 -12.54 -36.93 -17.95
C GLN A 44 -13.09 -35.83 -17.04
N TRP A 45 -14.35 -35.99 -16.60
CA TRP A 45 -14.96 -35.17 -15.57
C TRP A 45 -14.57 -35.70 -14.18
N GLY A 46 -14.40 -34.79 -13.22
CA GLY A 46 -14.23 -35.14 -11.82
C GLY A 46 -14.75 -34.04 -10.89
N THR A 47 -14.72 -34.28 -9.59
CA THR A 47 -15.35 -33.40 -8.58
C THR A 47 -14.37 -32.42 -7.95
N VAL A 48 -14.89 -31.43 -7.22
CA VAL A 48 -14.10 -30.45 -6.45
C VAL A 48 -14.32 -30.69 -4.96
N CYS A 49 -13.27 -30.60 -4.15
CA CYS A 49 -13.39 -30.75 -2.70
C CYS A 49 -13.89 -29.48 -2.00
N ASP A 50 -14.63 -29.65 -0.90
CA ASP A 50 -15.16 -28.56 -0.08
C ASP A 50 -14.15 -27.91 0.89
N SER A 51 -12.87 -28.31 0.87
CA SER A 51 -11.82 -27.67 1.67
C SER A 51 -11.58 -26.24 1.17
N LEU A 52 -11.73 -25.25 2.06
CA LEU A 52 -11.70 -23.81 1.75
C LEU A 52 -12.78 -23.33 0.76
N TRP A 53 -13.70 -24.20 0.35
CA TRP A 53 -14.76 -23.87 -0.58
C TRP A 53 -15.71 -22.82 -0.01
N ASP A 54 -15.74 -21.66 -0.65
CA ASP A 54 -16.54 -20.53 -0.21
C ASP A 54 -17.44 -19.94 -1.31
N LEU A 55 -18.16 -18.87 -0.96
CA LEU A 55 -19.09 -18.22 -1.88
C LEU A 55 -18.36 -17.60 -3.08
N THR A 56 -17.10 -17.21 -2.93
CA THR A 56 -16.26 -16.65 -4.00
C THR A 56 -15.97 -17.70 -5.05
N ASP A 57 -15.59 -18.91 -4.64
CA ASP A 57 -15.36 -20.04 -5.55
C ASP A 57 -16.65 -20.44 -6.26
N ALA A 58 -17.75 -20.53 -5.51
CA ALA A 58 -19.07 -20.81 -6.05
C ALA A 58 -19.50 -19.76 -7.10
N SER A 59 -19.15 -18.49 -6.88
CA SER A 59 -19.47 -17.38 -7.78
C SER A 59 -18.75 -17.52 -9.13
N VAL A 60 -17.50 -17.99 -9.14
CA VAL A 60 -16.77 -18.32 -10.37
C VAL A 60 -17.50 -19.40 -11.16
N VAL A 61 -17.92 -20.48 -10.50
CA VAL A 61 -18.69 -21.56 -11.15
C VAL A 61 -19.99 -21.02 -11.75
N CYS A 62 -20.78 -20.30 -10.96
CA CYS A 62 -22.05 -19.76 -11.41
C CYS A 62 -21.90 -18.79 -12.58
N ARG A 63 -20.91 -17.90 -12.54
CA ARG A 63 -20.65 -16.95 -13.64
C ARG A 63 -20.17 -17.65 -14.90
N ALA A 64 -19.27 -18.62 -14.77
CA ALA A 64 -18.76 -19.39 -15.90
C ALA A 64 -19.88 -20.17 -16.60
N LEU A 65 -20.88 -20.62 -15.84
CA LEU A 65 -22.08 -21.29 -16.35
C LEU A 65 -23.19 -20.34 -16.83
N GLY A 66 -22.94 -19.02 -16.80
CA GLY A 66 -23.84 -18.01 -17.34
C GLY A 66 -24.90 -17.48 -16.37
N PHE A 67 -24.78 -17.74 -15.08
CA PHE A 67 -25.59 -17.10 -14.04
C PHE A 67 -24.94 -15.79 -13.58
N GLU A 68 -25.72 -14.89 -12.98
CA GLU A 68 -25.19 -13.64 -12.45
C GLU A 68 -24.23 -13.86 -11.27
N ASN A 69 -24.65 -14.66 -10.28
CA ASN A 69 -23.82 -14.93 -9.10
C ASN A 69 -24.19 -16.26 -8.39
N ALA A 70 -23.38 -16.66 -7.40
CA ALA A 70 -23.75 -17.71 -6.46
C ALA A 70 -24.54 -17.13 -5.27
N THR A 71 -25.54 -17.88 -4.82
CA THR A 71 -26.28 -17.60 -3.58
C THR A 71 -25.80 -18.49 -2.43
N GLN A 72 -25.27 -19.68 -2.74
CA GLN A 72 -24.75 -20.61 -1.73
C GLN A 72 -23.54 -21.38 -2.27
N ALA A 73 -22.56 -21.58 -1.39
CA ALA A 73 -21.49 -22.56 -1.51
C ALA A 73 -21.76 -23.69 -0.53
N LEU A 74 -21.93 -24.91 -1.05
CA LEU A 74 -22.33 -26.07 -0.26
C LEU A 74 -21.21 -27.09 -0.25
N GLY A 75 -20.91 -27.65 0.92
CA GLY A 75 -19.96 -28.75 1.07
C GLY A 75 -20.66 -30.07 1.40
N ARG A 76 -19.86 -31.04 1.83
CA ARG A 76 -20.32 -32.32 2.39
C ARG A 76 -21.28 -33.11 1.49
N ALA A 77 -21.03 -33.07 0.18
CA ALA A 77 -21.84 -33.79 -0.80
C ALA A 77 -23.35 -33.47 -0.70
N ALA A 78 -23.70 -32.18 -0.55
CA ALA A 78 -25.09 -31.72 -0.40
C ALA A 78 -26.02 -32.18 -1.53
N PHE A 79 -25.50 -32.33 -2.75
CA PHE A 79 -26.21 -32.87 -3.92
C PHE A 79 -25.88 -34.34 -4.20
N GLY A 80 -25.40 -35.07 -3.20
CA GLY A 80 -24.91 -36.43 -3.32
C GLY A 80 -23.45 -36.51 -3.74
N GLN A 81 -22.83 -37.63 -3.40
CA GLN A 81 -21.43 -37.92 -3.72
C GLN A 81 -21.26 -38.13 -5.23
N GLY A 82 -20.21 -37.55 -5.79
CA GLY A 82 -19.81 -37.84 -7.16
C GLY A 82 -19.03 -39.15 -7.28
N SER A 83 -18.50 -39.36 -8.48
CA SER A 83 -17.71 -40.53 -8.84
C SER A 83 -16.55 -40.15 -9.73
N GLY A 84 -15.42 -40.83 -9.58
CA GLY A 84 -14.21 -40.56 -10.36
C GLY A 84 -13.15 -39.83 -9.53
N PRO A 85 -12.20 -39.11 -10.16
CA PRO A 85 -11.19 -38.37 -9.41
C PRO A 85 -11.75 -37.07 -8.83
N ILE A 86 -11.17 -36.65 -7.70
CA ILE A 86 -11.31 -35.29 -7.20
C ILE A 86 -10.23 -34.46 -7.90
N MET A 87 -10.65 -33.50 -8.71
CA MET A 87 -9.79 -32.73 -9.60
C MET A 87 -9.05 -31.62 -8.88
N LEU A 88 -9.72 -30.91 -7.97
CA LEU A 88 -9.21 -29.73 -7.28
C LEU A 88 -9.57 -29.78 -5.79
N ASP A 89 -8.69 -29.21 -4.97
CA ASP A 89 -8.79 -29.13 -3.50
C ASP A 89 -8.10 -27.84 -3.02
N GLU A 90 -8.56 -27.31 -1.88
CA GLU A 90 -8.19 -25.99 -1.34
C GLU A 90 -8.25 -24.87 -2.40
N VAL A 91 -9.31 -24.91 -3.21
CA VAL A 91 -9.58 -23.90 -4.24
C VAL A 91 -9.79 -22.55 -3.57
N GLN A 92 -9.09 -21.53 -4.06
CA GLN A 92 -9.14 -20.17 -3.57
C GLN A 92 -9.19 -19.23 -4.77
N CYS A 93 -10.39 -18.90 -5.20
CA CYS A 93 -10.67 -17.93 -6.24
C CYS A 93 -10.75 -16.50 -5.68
N THR A 94 -10.49 -15.52 -6.54
CA THR A 94 -10.75 -14.08 -6.30
C THR A 94 -12.17 -13.68 -6.67
N GLY A 95 -12.89 -14.55 -7.38
CA GLY A 95 -14.27 -14.33 -7.79
C GLY A 95 -14.37 -13.69 -9.18
N THR A 96 -13.25 -13.42 -9.86
CA THR A 96 -13.20 -12.79 -11.19
C THR A 96 -12.69 -13.72 -12.29
N GLU A 97 -12.22 -14.90 -11.91
CA GLU A 97 -11.69 -15.93 -12.81
C GLU A 97 -12.76 -16.45 -13.78
N PRO A 98 -12.36 -16.80 -15.01
CA PRO A 98 -13.27 -17.42 -15.97
C PRO A 98 -13.52 -18.91 -15.66
N SER A 99 -12.61 -19.59 -14.95
CA SER A 99 -12.75 -20.97 -14.51
C SER A 99 -12.07 -21.23 -13.15
N LEU A 100 -12.49 -22.28 -12.43
CA LEU A 100 -11.76 -22.78 -11.26
C LEU A 100 -10.34 -23.27 -11.61
N ALA A 101 -10.08 -23.57 -12.89
CA ALA A 101 -8.74 -23.91 -13.39
C ALA A 101 -7.72 -22.77 -13.21
N ASP A 102 -8.19 -21.53 -13.16
CA ASP A 102 -7.36 -20.33 -13.03
C ASP A 102 -7.23 -19.87 -11.56
N CYS A 103 -7.92 -20.55 -10.64
CA CYS A 103 -7.83 -20.27 -9.21
C CYS A 103 -6.63 -20.98 -8.58
N THR A 104 -6.14 -20.42 -7.48
CA THR A 104 -5.10 -21.09 -6.69
C THR A 104 -5.69 -22.35 -6.06
N SER A 105 -4.97 -23.47 -6.14
CA SER A 105 -5.37 -24.75 -5.56
C SER A 105 -4.13 -25.58 -5.22
N LEU A 106 -4.31 -26.74 -4.61
CA LEU A 106 -3.23 -27.72 -4.41
C LEU A 106 -2.68 -28.33 -5.72
N GLY A 107 -3.31 -28.02 -6.86
CA GLY A 107 -2.97 -28.54 -8.18
C GLY A 107 -3.85 -29.72 -8.61
N TRP A 108 -3.91 -29.95 -9.92
CA TRP A 108 -4.77 -30.96 -10.52
C TRP A 108 -4.50 -32.38 -9.99
N LEU A 109 -5.58 -33.08 -9.63
CA LEU A 109 -5.56 -34.46 -9.10
C LEU A 109 -4.77 -34.59 -7.78
N HIS A 110 -4.48 -33.47 -7.10
CA HIS A 110 -3.78 -33.46 -5.82
C HIS A 110 -4.74 -33.17 -4.68
N SER A 111 -5.41 -34.21 -4.18
CA SER A 111 -6.35 -34.12 -3.08
C SER A 111 -6.30 -35.37 -2.19
N ASN A 112 -6.46 -35.17 -0.88
CA ASN A 112 -6.70 -36.25 0.08
C ASN A 112 -8.19 -36.34 0.48
N CYS A 113 -9.07 -35.64 -0.23
CA CYS A 113 -10.51 -35.66 0.02
C CYS A 113 -11.16 -36.98 -0.39
N ARG A 114 -12.36 -37.19 0.13
CA ARG A 114 -13.28 -38.25 -0.28
C ARG A 114 -14.55 -37.60 -0.78
N HIS A 115 -15.34 -38.31 -1.59
CA HIS A 115 -16.56 -37.77 -2.18
C HIS A 115 -17.63 -37.35 -1.16
N GLU A 116 -17.54 -37.78 0.10
CA GLU A 116 -18.36 -37.24 1.21
C GLU A 116 -18.12 -35.73 1.45
N ARG A 117 -17.08 -35.15 0.83
CA ARG A 117 -16.67 -33.75 0.87
C ARG A 117 -16.76 -33.07 -0.50
N ASP A 118 -17.53 -33.60 -1.44
CA ASP A 118 -17.70 -32.92 -2.73
C ASP A 118 -18.44 -31.59 -2.56
N ALA A 119 -17.94 -30.58 -3.27
CA ALA A 119 -18.48 -29.23 -3.29
C ALA A 119 -19.68 -29.12 -4.25
N GLY A 120 -20.61 -28.24 -3.90
CA GLY A 120 -21.80 -27.89 -4.66
C GLY A 120 -22.10 -26.40 -4.58
N VAL A 121 -22.99 -25.94 -5.46
CA VAL A 121 -23.39 -24.53 -5.55
C VAL A 121 -24.89 -24.38 -5.76
N VAL A 122 -25.40 -23.21 -5.39
CA VAL A 122 -26.70 -22.71 -5.82
C VAL A 122 -26.51 -21.32 -6.42
N CYS A 123 -26.76 -21.17 -7.71
CA CYS A 123 -26.68 -19.94 -8.48
C CYS A 123 -27.99 -19.15 -8.44
N THR A 124 -27.91 -17.86 -8.76
CA THR A 124 -29.09 -17.00 -8.95
C THR A 124 -29.95 -17.52 -10.11
N ASN A 125 -31.27 -17.34 -10.03
CA ASN A 125 -32.20 -17.69 -11.12
C ASN A 125 -32.07 -16.76 -12.35
N GLU A 126 -31.31 -15.67 -12.25
CA GLU A 126 -31.04 -14.74 -13.33
C GLU A 126 -29.84 -15.22 -14.17
N THR A 127 -30.10 -15.62 -15.41
CA THR A 127 -29.05 -15.87 -16.41
C THR A 127 -28.58 -14.55 -17.00
N ARG A 128 -27.27 -14.42 -17.23
CA ARG A 128 -26.67 -13.23 -17.84
C ARG A 128 -27.24 -13.08 -19.25
N SER A 129 -28.09 -12.09 -19.47
CA SER A 129 -28.80 -11.88 -20.75
C SER A 129 -27.89 -11.50 -21.92
N THR A 130 -26.60 -11.26 -21.67
CA THR A 130 -25.58 -10.92 -22.67
C THR A 130 -24.32 -11.73 -22.41
N HIS A 131 -23.87 -12.48 -23.43
CA HIS A 131 -22.58 -13.16 -23.44
C HIS A 131 -21.61 -12.38 -24.34
N THR A 132 -20.43 -12.05 -23.81
CA THR A 132 -19.38 -11.32 -24.54
C THR A 132 -18.21 -12.25 -24.79
N LEU A 133 -17.80 -12.40 -26.06
CA LEU A 133 -16.51 -13.01 -26.41
C LEU A 133 -15.44 -11.91 -26.34
N ASP A 134 -14.54 -11.98 -25.36
CA ASP A 134 -13.44 -11.03 -25.20
C ASP A 134 -12.16 -11.57 -25.84
N LEU A 135 -11.79 -11.00 -26.99
CA LEU A 135 -10.54 -11.31 -27.71
C LEU A 135 -9.52 -10.16 -27.61
N SER A 136 -9.68 -9.26 -26.64
CA SER A 136 -8.80 -8.09 -26.48
C SER A 136 -7.33 -8.47 -26.32
N GLY A 137 -7.05 -9.59 -25.63
CA GLY A 137 -5.70 -10.13 -25.50
C GLY A 137 -5.10 -10.65 -26.81
N GLU A 138 -5.87 -11.39 -27.61
CA GLU A 138 -5.41 -11.90 -28.91
C GLU A 138 -5.16 -10.77 -29.91
N LEU A 139 -6.05 -9.78 -29.95
CA LEU A 139 -5.90 -8.60 -30.80
C LEU A 139 -4.67 -7.77 -30.41
N SER A 140 -4.46 -7.56 -29.11
CA SER A 140 -3.30 -6.88 -28.54
C SER A 140 -1.99 -7.53 -28.99
N GLU A 141 -1.90 -8.86 -28.89
CA GLU A 141 -0.70 -9.59 -29.31
C GLU A 141 -0.49 -9.56 -30.82
N ALA A 142 -1.56 -9.70 -31.61
CA ALA A 142 -1.49 -9.60 -33.07
C ALA A 142 -0.98 -8.22 -33.54
N LEU A 143 -1.40 -7.13 -32.90
CA LEU A 143 -0.89 -5.78 -33.19
C LEU A 143 0.59 -5.64 -32.81
N GLY A 144 1.02 -6.24 -31.70
CA GLY A 144 2.43 -6.32 -31.34
C GLY A 144 3.27 -7.04 -32.40
N GLN A 145 2.78 -8.16 -32.94
CA GLN A 145 3.45 -8.91 -34.01
C GLN A 145 3.58 -8.13 -35.32
N ILE A 146 2.61 -7.26 -35.64
CA ILE A 146 2.72 -6.35 -36.79
C ILE A 146 3.92 -5.42 -36.62
N PHE A 147 4.10 -4.82 -35.43
CA PHE A 147 5.31 -4.04 -35.14
C PHE A 147 6.56 -4.91 -35.22
N ASP A 148 6.59 -6.09 -34.59
CA ASP A 148 7.77 -6.96 -34.59
C ASP A 148 8.20 -7.44 -35.99
N SER A 149 7.26 -7.52 -36.95
CA SER A 149 7.55 -7.88 -38.33
C SER A 149 8.44 -6.87 -39.06
N GLN A 150 8.39 -5.60 -38.66
CA GLN A 150 9.07 -4.46 -39.30
C GLN A 150 8.82 -4.41 -40.83
N GLN A 151 7.60 -4.77 -41.27
CA GLN A 151 7.20 -4.82 -42.68
C GLN A 151 5.90 -4.04 -42.90
N GLY A 152 5.70 -3.51 -44.12
CA GLY A 152 4.44 -2.85 -44.51
C GLY A 152 4.24 -1.44 -43.96
N CYS A 153 5.31 -0.81 -43.47
CA CYS A 153 5.26 0.49 -42.80
C CYS A 153 5.14 1.67 -43.76
N ASP A 154 4.41 2.69 -43.33
CA ASP A 154 4.24 3.98 -44.01
C ASP A 154 4.90 5.14 -43.23
N LEU A 155 5.49 4.85 -42.06
CA LEU A 155 6.17 5.81 -41.19
C LEU A 155 7.57 5.29 -40.80
N SER A 156 8.55 6.19 -40.79
CA SER A 156 9.89 5.91 -40.24
C SER A 156 10.07 6.63 -38.91
N ILE A 157 10.54 5.90 -37.91
CA ILE A 157 10.87 6.41 -36.57
C ILE A 157 12.38 6.32 -36.40
N ASN A 158 13.05 7.47 -36.32
CA ASN A 158 14.49 7.56 -36.17
C ASN A 158 14.85 7.90 -34.72
N VAL A 159 15.68 7.08 -34.10
CA VAL A 159 16.13 7.26 -32.73
C VAL A 159 17.57 7.72 -32.77
N SER A 160 17.81 8.91 -32.26
CA SER A 160 19.11 9.55 -32.21
C SER A 160 19.65 9.57 -30.78
N VAL A 161 20.91 9.20 -30.66
CA VAL A 161 21.69 9.23 -29.43
C VAL A 161 22.80 10.25 -29.64
N GLN A 162 23.14 11.05 -28.63
CA GLN A 162 24.26 11.99 -28.75
C GLN A 162 25.56 11.22 -29.04
N GLY A 163 25.99 11.20 -30.31
CA GLY A 163 27.27 10.65 -30.75
C GLY A 163 27.27 9.25 -31.37
N GLU A 164 26.12 8.61 -31.61
CA GLU A 164 26.03 7.29 -32.26
C GLU A 164 25.12 7.28 -33.51
N ASP A 165 25.20 6.20 -34.30
CA ASP A 165 24.36 5.98 -35.47
C ASP A 165 22.88 5.89 -35.09
N ALA A 166 22.02 6.54 -35.88
CA ALA A 166 20.58 6.55 -35.62
C ALA A 166 19.96 5.15 -35.82
N LEU A 167 19.21 4.69 -34.82
CA LEU A 167 18.41 3.46 -34.90
C LEU A 167 17.08 3.76 -35.59
N GLY A 168 16.80 3.06 -36.69
CA GLY A 168 15.54 3.21 -37.43
C GLY A 168 14.54 2.12 -37.08
N PHE A 169 13.30 2.51 -36.79
CA PHE A 169 12.16 1.62 -36.59
C PHE A 169 11.06 1.87 -37.62
N CYS A 170 10.38 0.79 -37.95
CA CYS A 170 9.28 0.73 -38.90
C CYS A 170 7.95 1.03 -38.16
N GLY A 171 7.19 2.03 -38.63
CA GLY A 171 5.94 2.47 -38.00
C GLY A 171 4.72 2.43 -38.93
N HIS A 172 3.52 2.32 -38.34
CA HIS A 172 2.24 2.29 -39.06
C HIS A 172 1.35 3.44 -38.58
N THR A 173 1.14 4.42 -39.45
CA THR A 173 0.40 5.65 -39.14
C THR A 173 -1.02 5.35 -38.66
N VAL A 174 -1.72 4.41 -39.31
CA VAL A 174 -3.09 4.02 -38.93
C VAL A 174 -3.17 3.47 -37.51
N ILE A 175 -2.18 2.68 -37.08
CA ILE A 175 -2.18 2.07 -35.74
C ILE A 175 -1.79 3.12 -34.70
N LEU A 176 -0.73 3.88 -34.95
CA LEU A 176 -0.25 4.88 -34.00
C LEU A 176 -1.24 6.04 -33.83
N THR A 177 -1.91 6.50 -34.89
CA THR A 177 -2.91 7.59 -34.77
C THR A 177 -4.18 7.16 -34.03
N ALA A 178 -4.51 5.87 -34.04
CA ALA A 178 -5.61 5.31 -33.25
C ALA A 178 -5.31 5.28 -31.74
N ASN A 179 -4.04 5.38 -31.36
CA ASN A 179 -3.61 5.46 -29.97
C ASN A 179 -3.34 6.92 -29.57
N LEU A 180 -4.17 7.46 -28.67
CA LEU A 180 -4.04 8.85 -28.21
C LEU A 180 -2.68 9.16 -27.57
N GLU A 181 -2.03 8.20 -26.91
CA GLU A 181 -0.72 8.42 -26.30
C GLU A 181 0.41 8.46 -27.33
N ALA A 182 0.24 7.79 -28.47
CA ALA A 182 1.22 7.83 -29.54
C ALA A 182 1.16 9.14 -30.34
N GLN A 183 0.09 9.94 -30.20
CA GLN A 183 -0.04 11.23 -30.88
C GLN A 183 1.07 12.21 -30.49
N ALA A 184 1.60 12.09 -29.27
CA ALA A 184 2.70 12.93 -28.79
C ALA A 184 4.08 12.52 -29.36
N LEU A 185 4.17 11.43 -30.14
CA LEU A 185 5.40 11.08 -30.87
C LEU A 185 5.67 12.05 -32.03
N TRP A 186 4.64 12.69 -32.59
CA TRP A 186 4.79 13.61 -33.72
C TRP A 186 4.89 15.06 -33.23
N GLU A 187 5.95 15.75 -33.67
CA GLU A 187 6.00 17.22 -33.58
C GLU A 187 5.04 17.86 -34.59
N GLU A 188 4.97 17.28 -35.81
CA GLU A 188 4.04 17.67 -36.86
C GLU A 188 3.31 16.44 -37.45
N PRO A 189 1.98 16.49 -37.66
CA PRO A 189 1.23 15.35 -38.22
C PRO A 189 1.71 14.98 -39.63
N GLY A 190 2.13 13.73 -39.83
CA GLY A 190 2.53 13.19 -41.13
C GLY A 190 4.01 13.33 -41.49
N SER A 191 4.85 13.83 -40.57
CA SER A 191 6.31 13.77 -40.70
C SER A 191 6.89 12.46 -40.17
N ASN A 192 8.13 12.15 -40.55
CA ASN A 192 8.91 11.11 -39.87
C ASN A 192 9.10 11.50 -38.39
N VAL A 193 9.11 10.51 -37.50
CA VAL A 193 9.31 10.72 -36.06
C VAL A 193 10.80 10.71 -35.78
N THR A 194 11.30 11.71 -35.05
CA THR A 194 12.67 11.71 -34.54
C THR A 194 12.64 11.71 -33.03
N MET A 195 13.23 10.70 -32.42
CA MET A 195 13.35 10.56 -30.98
C MET A 195 14.78 10.89 -30.55
N HIS A 196 14.92 11.72 -29.54
CA HIS A 196 16.15 11.92 -28.78
C HIS A 196 16.08 11.07 -27.50
N VAL A 197 17.03 10.14 -27.33
CA VAL A 197 17.03 9.21 -26.20
C VAL A 197 18.42 9.14 -25.57
N ASP A 198 18.46 9.13 -24.24
CA ASP A 198 19.69 8.91 -23.48
C ASP A 198 20.30 7.54 -23.82
N ALA A 199 21.63 7.46 -23.95
CA ALA A 199 22.33 6.22 -24.30
C ALA A 199 21.96 5.03 -23.39
N GLU A 200 21.73 5.28 -22.10
CA GLU A 200 21.31 4.26 -21.12
C GLU A 200 19.91 3.66 -21.41
N CYS A 201 19.04 4.39 -22.11
CA CYS A 201 17.65 4.01 -22.36
C CYS A 201 17.39 3.46 -23.76
N VAL A 202 18.38 3.49 -24.64
CA VAL A 202 18.31 2.94 -26.01
C VAL A 202 17.77 1.50 -26.06
N PRO A 203 18.20 0.57 -25.17
CA PRO A 203 17.69 -0.80 -25.21
C PRO A 203 16.18 -0.91 -24.96
N MET A 204 15.55 0.09 -24.31
CA MET A 204 14.13 0.09 -23.95
C MET A 204 13.23 0.69 -25.04
N VAL A 205 13.82 1.32 -26.06
CA VAL A 205 13.04 2.06 -27.07
C VAL A 205 12.16 1.14 -27.91
N ARG A 206 12.64 -0.07 -28.25
CA ARG A 206 11.85 -1.05 -29.00
C ARG A 206 10.58 -1.43 -28.24
N ASP A 207 10.70 -1.73 -26.95
CA ASP A 207 9.58 -2.15 -26.11
C ASP A 207 8.61 -1.00 -25.86
N PHE A 208 9.14 0.22 -25.69
CA PHE A 208 8.33 1.44 -25.60
C PHE A 208 7.52 1.71 -26.87
N LEU A 209 8.11 1.51 -28.05
CA LEU A 209 7.38 1.64 -29.31
C LEU A 209 6.35 0.52 -29.50
N ARG A 210 6.71 -0.72 -29.14
CA ARG A 210 5.79 -1.88 -29.18
C ARG A 210 4.57 -1.66 -28.28
N TYR A 211 4.72 -0.98 -27.14
CA TYR A 211 3.62 -0.64 -26.24
C TYR A 211 2.49 0.16 -26.92
N PHE A 212 2.81 1.02 -27.89
CA PHE A 212 1.76 1.76 -28.60
C PHE A 212 0.88 0.86 -29.48
N TYR A 213 1.37 -0.32 -29.86
CA TYR A 213 0.65 -1.33 -30.63
C TYR A 213 -0.07 -2.32 -29.71
N SER A 214 0.68 -2.97 -28.82
CA SER A 214 0.15 -4.04 -27.98
C SER A 214 -0.65 -3.52 -26.79
N ARG A 215 -0.43 -2.27 -26.34
CA ARG A 215 -0.93 -1.75 -25.05
C ARG A 215 -0.50 -2.60 -23.85
N ARG A 216 0.60 -3.36 -24.00
CA ARG A 216 1.20 -4.22 -22.99
C ARG A 216 2.71 -4.01 -22.96
N ILE A 217 3.27 -3.93 -21.77
CA ILE A 217 4.70 -3.72 -21.57
C ILE A 217 5.13 -4.34 -20.24
N ASP A 218 6.24 -5.08 -20.27
CA ASP A 218 6.84 -5.67 -19.08
C ASP A 218 7.91 -4.71 -18.54
N ILE A 219 7.72 -4.22 -17.31
CA ILE A 219 8.62 -3.26 -16.68
C ILE A 219 9.35 -3.94 -15.52
N THR A 220 10.66 -3.86 -15.55
CA THR A 220 11.54 -4.33 -14.45
C THR A 220 12.05 -3.14 -13.63
N LEU A 221 12.52 -3.38 -12.42
CA LEU A 221 13.08 -2.34 -11.56
C LEU A 221 14.33 -1.66 -12.16
N SER A 222 15.05 -2.32 -13.06
CA SER A 222 16.19 -1.72 -13.77
C SER A 222 15.78 -0.90 -14.99
N SER A 223 14.62 -1.18 -15.59
CA SER A 223 14.13 -0.49 -16.79
C SER A 223 13.12 0.62 -16.50
N VAL A 224 12.48 0.60 -15.31
CA VAL A 224 11.43 1.56 -14.91
C VAL A 224 11.85 3.02 -15.09
N LYS A 225 13.10 3.36 -14.77
CA LYS A 225 13.63 4.72 -14.95
C LYS A 225 13.60 5.15 -16.42
N CYS A 226 14.02 4.27 -17.32
CA CYS A 226 14.04 4.53 -18.74
C CYS A 226 12.64 4.59 -19.35
N PHE A 227 11.74 3.69 -18.97
CA PHE A 227 10.35 3.76 -19.42
C PHE A 227 9.65 5.02 -18.92
N HIS A 228 9.89 5.44 -17.67
CA HIS A 228 9.38 6.71 -17.17
C HIS A 228 9.92 7.90 -17.97
N LYS A 229 11.24 7.96 -18.23
CA LYS A 229 11.86 9.03 -19.04
C LYS A 229 11.25 9.11 -20.44
N LEU A 230 11.15 7.97 -21.13
CA LEU A 230 10.56 7.89 -22.47
C LEU A 230 9.08 8.30 -22.45
N ALA A 231 8.32 7.81 -21.47
CA ALA A 231 6.90 8.14 -21.35
C ALA A 231 6.67 9.63 -21.06
N SER A 232 7.50 10.24 -20.21
CA SER A 232 7.48 11.68 -19.93
C SER A 232 7.84 12.51 -21.18
N ALA A 233 8.93 12.15 -21.88
CA ALA A 233 9.39 12.86 -23.06
C ALA A 233 8.42 12.80 -24.25
N TYR A 234 7.73 11.67 -24.43
CA TYR A 234 6.85 11.43 -25.59
C TYR A 234 5.37 11.31 -25.20
N GLY A 235 4.97 11.87 -24.05
CA GLY A 235 3.56 12.08 -23.70
C GLY A 235 2.71 10.83 -23.42
N ALA A 236 3.33 9.67 -23.13
CA ALA A 236 2.62 8.44 -22.75
C ALA A 236 2.20 8.48 -21.28
N LYS A 237 1.17 9.28 -20.95
CA LYS A 237 0.75 9.60 -19.58
C LYS A 237 0.36 8.38 -18.73
N GLN A 238 -0.31 7.37 -19.29
CA GLN A 238 -0.67 6.14 -18.58
C GLN A 238 0.59 5.36 -18.20
N LEU A 239 1.51 5.19 -19.15
CA LEU A 239 2.78 4.52 -18.91
C LEU A 239 3.66 5.30 -17.92
N GLN A 240 3.67 6.63 -18.02
CA GLN A 240 4.36 7.51 -17.09
C GLN A 240 3.81 7.33 -15.68
N GLY A 241 2.49 7.43 -15.49
CA GLY A 241 1.86 7.25 -14.19
C GLY A 241 2.10 5.87 -13.57
N TYR A 242 2.01 4.82 -14.38
CA TYR A 242 2.28 3.45 -13.93
C TYR A 242 3.75 3.26 -13.56
N SER A 243 4.69 3.73 -14.39
CA SER A 243 6.12 3.70 -14.07
C SER A 243 6.45 4.54 -12.82
N GLY A 244 5.77 5.68 -12.67
CA GLY A 244 5.78 6.55 -11.50
C GLY A 244 5.42 5.79 -10.22
N SER A 245 4.31 5.03 -10.26
CA SER A 245 3.91 4.18 -9.12
C SER A 245 4.89 3.07 -8.80
N LEU A 246 5.61 2.52 -9.79
CA LEU A 246 6.58 1.45 -9.57
C LEU A 246 7.84 1.95 -8.84
N PHE A 247 8.16 3.25 -8.88
CA PHE A 247 9.24 3.80 -8.06
C PHE A 247 8.96 3.69 -6.55
N ALA A 248 7.69 3.59 -6.14
CA ALA A 248 7.34 3.37 -4.75
C ALA A 248 7.92 2.06 -4.20
N ILE A 249 8.16 1.06 -5.06
CA ILE A 249 8.82 -0.22 -4.71
C ILE A 249 10.29 -0.01 -4.33
N LEU A 250 10.94 1.04 -4.86
CA LEU A 250 12.35 1.31 -4.66
C LEU A 250 12.62 2.09 -3.37
N LEU A 251 11.72 2.99 -2.98
CA LEU A 251 11.88 3.87 -1.82
C LEU A 251 12.26 3.13 -0.50
N PRO A 252 11.57 2.06 -0.08
CA PRO A 252 11.89 1.36 1.18
C PRO A 252 13.12 0.44 1.10
N ARG A 253 13.91 0.45 0.02
CA ARG A 253 15.08 -0.44 -0.16
C ARG A 253 16.41 0.16 0.25
N ASP A 254 16.48 1.49 0.39
CA ASP A 254 17.72 2.20 0.70
C ASP A 254 17.67 2.80 2.11
N PRO A 255 18.32 2.16 3.11
CA PRO A 255 18.36 2.68 4.47
C PRO A 255 19.18 3.96 4.62
N SER A 256 19.99 4.34 3.61
CA SER A 256 20.77 5.58 3.64
C SER A 256 19.96 6.82 3.28
N PHE A 257 18.75 6.63 2.74
CA PHE A 257 17.88 7.69 2.18
C PHE A 257 18.44 8.43 0.96
N GLN A 258 19.58 8.03 0.40
CA GLN A 258 20.12 8.66 -0.82
C GLN A 258 19.19 8.47 -2.02
N MET A 259 18.70 7.25 -2.24
CA MET A 259 17.80 6.92 -3.34
C MET A 259 16.47 7.70 -3.28
N PRO A 260 15.76 7.79 -2.14
CA PRO A 260 14.59 8.67 -2.01
C PRO A 260 14.85 10.13 -2.38
N LEU A 261 16.01 10.69 -1.99
CA LEU A 261 16.37 12.07 -2.32
C LEU A 261 16.70 12.23 -3.81
N ASP A 262 17.44 11.29 -4.39
CA ASP A 262 17.74 11.28 -5.82
C ASP A 262 16.47 11.14 -6.67
N LEU A 263 15.52 10.30 -6.24
CA LEU A 263 14.22 10.14 -6.89
C LEU A 263 13.36 11.39 -6.77
N TYR A 264 13.38 12.09 -5.63
CA TYR A 264 12.71 13.38 -5.48
C TYR A 264 13.29 14.43 -6.43
N ALA A 265 14.62 14.57 -6.48
CA ALA A 265 15.29 15.49 -7.40
C ALA A 265 14.97 15.15 -8.86
N TYR A 266 14.93 13.86 -9.20
CA TYR A 266 14.51 13.40 -10.52
C TYR A 266 13.04 13.71 -10.83
N ALA A 267 12.12 13.56 -9.86
CA ALA A 267 10.72 13.89 -10.01
C ALA A 267 10.51 15.38 -10.31
N VAL A 268 11.19 16.25 -9.56
CA VAL A 268 11.17 17.71 -9.77
C VAL A 268 11.75 18.06 -11.14
N ALA A 269 12.87 17.46 -11.53
CA ALA A 269 13.49 17.71 -12.83
C ALA A 269 12.63 17.25 -14.03
N THR A 270 11.84 16.19 -13.86
CA THR A 270 10.96 15.65 -14.90
C THR A 270 9.52 16.19 -14.83
N GLY A 271 9.19 16.97 -13.79
CA GLY A 271 7.85 17.50 -13.57
C GLY A 271 6.78 16.43 -13.36
N ASP A 272 7.11 15.30 -12.71
CA ASP A 272 6.15 14.26 -12.36
C ASP A 272 5.51 14.52 -10.98
N PRO A 273 4.25 15.00 -10.92
CA PRO A 273 3.59 15.32 -9.66
C PRO A 273 3.24 14.08 -8.83
N LEU A 274 3.06 12.91 -9.46
CA LEU A 274 2.75 11.68 -8.74
C LEU A 274 3.98 11.18 -7.99
N LEU A 275 5.12 11.08 -8.69
CA LEU A 275 6.38 10.66 -8.08
C LEU A 275 6.83 11.66 -7.00
N GLU A 276 6.71 12.97 -7.25
CA GLU A 276 7.02 14.00 -6.26
C GLU A 276 6.20 13.79 -4.97
N LYS A 277 4.88 13.59 -5.11
CA LYS A 277 3.99 13.32 -3.98
C LYS A 277 4.39 12.06 -3.21
N LEU A 278 4.71 10.97 -3.92
CA LEU A 278 5.12 9.70 -3.32
C LEU A 278 6.42 9.84 -2.54
N CYS A 279 7.44 10.49 -3.11
CA CYS A 279 8.71 10.77 -2.44
C CYS A 279 8.51 11.62 -1.18
N LEU A 280 7.75 12.72 -1.29
CA LEU A 280 7.45 13.60 -0.14
C LEU A 280 6.72 12.86 0.98
N GLN A 281 5.75 12.02 0.63
CA GLN A 281 4.99 11.22 1.60
C GLN A 281 5.87 10.19 2.30
N PHE A 282 6.69 9.45 1.54
CA PHE A 282 7.63 8.47 2.10
C PHE A 282 8.63 9.13 3.06
N LEU A 283 9.25 10.24 2.65
CA LEU A 283 10.19 11.01 3.48
C LEU A 283 9.50 11.58 4.72
N ALA A 284 8.26 12.05 4.61
CA ALA A 284 7.52 12.59 5.74
C ALA A 284 7.18 11.53 6.79
N TRP A 285 6.75 10.34 6.36
CA TRP A 285 6.43 9.23 7.26
C TRP A 285 7.66 8.58 7.91
N ASN A 286 8.83 8.74 7.29
CA ASN A 286 10.10 8.18 7.75
C ASN A 286 11.10 9.26 8.19
N PHE A 287 10.62 10.45 8.52
CA PHE A 287 11.48 11.60 8.83
C PHE A 287 12.37 11.34 10.05
N GLU A 288 11.86 10.64 11.08
CA GLU A 288 12.68 10.21 12.22
C GLU A 288 13.91 9.40 11.78
N ALA A 289 13.74 8.45 10.85
CA ALA A 289 14.84 7.67 10.30
C ALA A 289 15.76 8.50 9.39
N LEU A 290 15.18 9.39 8.58
CA LEU A 290 15.93 10.32 7.72
C LEU A 290 16.89 11.20 8.53
N THR A 291 16.45 11.77 9.66
CA THR A 291 17.30 12.65 10.51
C THR A 291 18.48 11.92 11.16
N GLN A 292 18.45 10.59 11.17
CA GLN A 292 19.52 9.73 11.70
C GLN A 292 20.39 9.13 10.60
N ALA A 293 20.02 9.33 9.32
CA ALA A 293 20.70 8.77 8.17
C ALA A 293 21.89 9.63 7.73
N GLU A 294 22.83 9.01 7.02
CA GLU A 294 24.01 9.69 6.46
C GLU A 294 23.63 10.77 5.44
N ALA A 295 22.48 10.64 4.77
CA ALA A 295 22.01 11.61 3.80
C ALA A 295 21.37 12.87 4.41
N TRP A 296 21.16 12.92 5.74
CA TRP A 296 20.51 14.06 6.40
C TRP A 296 21.13 15.43 6.06
N PRO A 297 22.47 15.61 6.11
CA PRO A 297 23.11 16.87 5.72
C PRO A 297 22.83 17.29 4.28
N SER A 298 22.63 16.33 3.38
CA SER A 298 22.45 16.56 1.94
C SER A 298 21.01 16.92 1.56
N VAL A 299 20.08 16.97 2.53
CA VAL A 299 18.67 17.32 2.26
C VAL A 299 18.56 18.78 1.81
N PRO A 300 17.99 19.07 0.62
CA PRO A 300 17.82 20.44 0.15
C PRO A 300 16.87 21.27 1.03
N THR A 301 17.16 22.56 1.17
CA THR A 301 16.35 23.51 1.96
C THR A 301 14.89 23.52 1.53
N ASP A 302 14.60 23.56 0.23
CA ASP A 302 13.24 23.60 -0.31
C ASP A 302 12.44 22.34 0.05
N LEU A 303 13.08 21.18 -0.05
CA LEU A 303 12.49 19.90 0.36
C LEU A 303 12.19 19.91 1.86
N LEU A 304 13.12 20.38 2.68
CA LEU A 304 12.90 20.46 4.13
C LEU A 304 11.76 21.41 4.47
N GLN A 305 11.64 22.56 3.81
CA GLN A 305 10.51 23.47 3.98
C GLN A 305 9.17 22.80 3.63
N LEU A 306 9.11 22.02 2.54
CA LEU A 306 7.92 21.27 2.15
C LEU A 306 7.56 20.20 3.19
N LEU A 307 8.55 19.45 3.70
CA LEU A 307 8.33 18.44 4.75
C LEU A 307 7.80 19.07 6.04
N LEU A 308 8.38 20.19 6.47
CA LEU A 308 7.95 20.89 7.69
C LEU A 308 6.54 21.48 7.59
N LEU A 309 5.98 21.70 6.40
CA LEU A 309 4.58 22.13 6.26
C LEU A 309 3.57 20.99 6.49
N ARG A 310 3.99 19.73 6.36
CA ARG A 310 3.09 18.58 6.33
C ARG A 310 2.53 18.20 7.70
N SER A 311 1.21 18.07 7.80
CA SER A 311 0.54 17.60 9.02
C SER A 311 0.78 16.13 9.34
N ASP A 312 1.11 15.32 8.33
CA ASP A 312 1.40 13.88 8.44
C ASP A 312 2.90 13.57 8.60
N LEU A 313 3.73 14.58 8.83
CA LEU A 313 5.15 14.41 9.17
C LEU A 313 5.28 13.61 10.48
N ALA A 314 5.97 12.47 10.42
CA ALA A 314 6.17 11.57 11.54
C ALA A 314 7.50 11.86 12.24
N VAL A 315 7.42 12.38 13.46
CA VAL A 315 8.57 12.84 14.25
C VAL A 315 8.39 12.45 15.71
N PRO A 316 9.46 12.24 16.51
CA PRO A 316 9.28 11.92 17.93
C PRO A 316 8.54 13.01 18.70
N SER A 317 8.90 14.28 18.47
CA SER A 317 8.26 15.48 19.03
C SER A 317 8.69 16.71 18.22
N GLU A 318 8.03 17.85 18.42
CA GLU A 318 8.49 19.12 17.82
C GLU A 318 9.87 19.55 18.34
N LEU A 319 10.20 19.23 19.59
CA LEU A 319 11.55 19.48 20.11
C LEU A 319 12.60 18.64 19.36
N ALA A 320 12.30 17.35 19.11
CA ALA A 320 13.20 16.48 18.35
C ALA A 320 13.37 16.97 16.91
N LEU A 321 12.27 17.44 16.29
CA LEU A 321 12.29 18.07 14.97
C LEU A 321 13.19 19.31 14.96
N LEU A 322 13.03 20.21 15.92
CA LEU A 322 13.84 21.42 16.02
C LEU A 322 15.32 21.13 16.26
N LYS A 323 15.64 20.13 17.08
CA LYS A 323 17.02 19.64 17.26
C LYS A 323 17.61 19.08 15.97
N ALA A 324 16.82 18.36 15.18
CA ALA A 324 17.28 17.88 13.87
C ALA A 324 17.54 19.01 12.88
N VAL A 325 16.72 20.07 12.89
CA VAL A 325 16.95 21.27 12.07
C VAL A 325 18.21 22.02 12.55
N ASP A 326 18.45 22.08 13.87
CA ASP A 326 19.68 22.66 14.45
C ASP A 326 20.92 21.90 13.97
N THR A 327 20.91 20.56 14.02
CA THR A 327 22.05 19.76 13.53
C THR A 327 22.25 19.86 12.02
N TRP A 328 21.16 19.93 11.24
CA TRP A 328 21.21 20.14 9.79
C TRP A 328 21.84 21.48 9.42
N SER A 329 21.56 22.53 10.21
CA SER A 329 22.03 23.89 9.95
C SER A 329 23.56 24.08 10.04
N TRP A 330 24.28 23.12 10.64
CA TRP A 330 25.72 23.22 10.86
C TRP A 330 26.57 23.13 9.60
N GLU A 331 26.06 22.56 8.51
CA GLU A 331 26.85 22.26 7.31
C GLU A 331 26.89 23.43 6.30
N GLU A 332 26.56 24.67 6.69
CA GLU A 332 26.57 25.89 5.84
C GLU A 332 25.63 25.87 4.61
N HIS A 333 24.50 25.16 4.67
CA HIS A 333 23.60 24.97 3.51
C HIS A 333 22.50 26.03 3.33
N ALA A 334 22.27 26.91 4.31
CA ALA A 334 21.12 27.83 4.30
C ALA A 334 21.50 29.24 4.76
N SER A 335 20.93 30.22 4.08
CA SER A 335 20.94 31.62 4.49
C SER A 335 20.14 31.84 5.78
N HIS A 336 20.38 32.97 6.43
CA HIS A 336 19.67 33.37 7.64
C HIS A 336 18.14 33.40 7.44
N GLU A 337 17.68 33.90 6.28
CA GLU A 337 16.25 33.98 5.94
C GLU A 337 15.62 32.60 5.73
N GLU A 338 16.36 31.67 5.12
CA GLU A 338 15.90 30.29 4.94
C GLU A 338 15.77 29.56 6.28
N LEU A 339 16.74 29.73 7.19
CA LEU A 339 16.68 29.15 8.54
C LEU A 339 15.53 29.74 9.36
N GLU A 340 15.29 31.04 9.29
CA GLU A 340 14.10 31.68 9.87
C GLU A 340 12.82 31.05 9.31
N GLY A 341 12.73 30.89 7.99
CA GLY A 341 11.60 30.26 7.31
C GLY A 341 11.38 28.78 7.68
N LEU A 342 12.43 28.05 8.08
CA LEU A 342 12.34 26.68 8.60
C LEU A 342 11.83 26.68 10.06
N VAL A 343 12.44 27.50 10.94
CA VAL A 343 12.06 27.59 12.35
C VAL A 343 10.61 28.11 12.49
N GLU A 344 10.15 28.98 11.59
CA GLU A 344 8.77 29.42 11.59
C GLU A 344 7.74 28.29 11.41
N LYS A 345 8.12 27.22 10.71
CA LYS A 345 7.25 26.05 10.45
C LYS A 345 7.23 25.05 11.61
N VAL A 346 8.13 25.19 12.60
CA VAL A 346 8.12 24.39 13.84
C VAL A 346 6.99 24.84 14.76
N ARG A 347 6.25 23.88 15.33
CA ARG A 347 5.03 24.13 16.11
C ARG A 347 5.36 24.25 17.59
N PHE A 348 5.94 25.38 17.98
CA PHE A 348 6.29 25.69 19.38
C PHE A 348 5.13 25.47 20.39
N PRO A 349 3.85 25.78 20.07
CA PRO A 349 2.72 25.50 20.97
C PRO A 349 2.52 24.01 21.31
N MET A 350 3.16 23.10 20.57
CA MET A 350 3.13 21.65 20.81
C MET A 350 4.34 21.14 21.62
N MET A 351 5.27 22.02 22.01
CA MET A 351 6.36 21.71 22.94
C MET A 351 5.89 21.90 24.38
N LEU A 352 6.46 21.16 25.33
CA LEU A 352 6.14 21.35 26.74
C LEU A 352 6.78 22.66 27.26
N PRO A 353 6.18 23.33 28.27
CA PRO A 353 6.76 24.53 28.88
C PRO A 353 8.20 24.35 29.37
N GLN A 354 8.54 23.17 29.89
CA GLN A 354 9.91 22.83 30.29
C GLN A 354 10.85 22.80 29.08
N GLU A 355 10.44 22.17 27.98
CA GLU A 355 11.24 22.09 26.76
C GLU A 355 11.51 23.48 26.17
N LEU A 356 10.50 24.37 26.18
CA LEU A 356 10.63 25.76 25.72
C LEU A 356 11.67 26.55 26.52
N PHE A 357 11.73 26.34 27.84
CA PHE A 357 12.72 26.98 28.70
C PHE A 357 14.15 26.48 28.42
N GLU A 358 14.28 25.19 28.08
CA GLU A 358 15.56 24.54 27.83
C GLU A 358 16.18 24.89 26.46
N LEU A 359 15.41 25.45 25.52
CA LEU A 359 15.88 25.78 24.15
C LEU A 359 17.14 26.66 24.14
N GLN A 360 17.17 27.70 24.98
CA GLN A 360 18.28 28.67 25.04
C GLN A 360 19.63 28.05 25.46
N PHE A 361 19.60 26.89 26.10
CA PHE A 361 20.80 26.20 26.59
C PHE A 361 21.24 25.06 25.66
N ASN A 362 20.31 24.51 24.89
CA ASN A 362 20.51 23.25 24.17
C ASN A 362 20.56 23.40 22.64
N LEU A 363 20.26 24.58 22.10
CA LEU A 363 20.22 24.83 20.66
C LEU A 363 21.18 25.95 20.25
N SER A 364 21.95 25.69 19.20
CA SER A 364 22.84 26.69 18.62
C SER A 364 22.06 27.77 17.87
N LEU A 365 20.99 27.39 17.16
CA LEU A 365 20.10 28.26 16.41
C LEU A 365 19.36 29.31 17.27
N TYR A 366 19.23 29.06 18.58
CA TYR A 366 18.57 30.01 19.48
C TYR A 366 19.27 31.36 19.46
N TRP A 367 20.60 31.37 19.55
CA TRP A 367 21.38 32.61 19.65
C TRP A 367 21.48 33.36 18.33
N SER A 368 21.39 32.65 17.20
CA SER A 368 21.35 33.30 15.88
C SER A 368 19.98 33.92 15.58
N HIS A 369 18.89 33.38 16.10
CA HIS A 369 17.52 33.84 15.84
C HIS A 369 16.74 34.17 17.11
N GLU A 370 17.40 34.80 18.10
CA GLU A 370 16.85 34.98 19.46
C GLU A 370 15.46 35.62 19.46
N ALA A 371 15.25 36.67 18.65
CA ALA A 371 13.97 37.37 18.58
C ALA A 371 12.82 36.46 18.10
N LEU A 372 13.08 35.59 17.13
CA LEU A 372 12.10 34.64 16.61
C LEU A 372 11.75 33.60 17.67
N PHE A 373 12.77 33.02 18.32
CA PHE A 373 12.58 32.04 19.38
C PHE A 373 11.81 32.63 20.57
N GLN A 374 12.16 33.85 21.01
CA GLN A 374 11.43 34.53 22.08
C GLN A 374 9.96 34.76 21.71
N LYS A 375 9.69 35.22 20.48
CA LYS A 375 8.33 35.44 19.97
C LYS A 375 7.52 34.13 19.95
N LYS A 376 8.09 33.05 19.41
CA LYS A 376 7.44 31.73 19.29
C LYS A 376 7.24 31.07 20.66
N SER A 377 8.22 31.17 21.55
CA SER A 377 8.12 30.67 22.93
C SER A 377 7.06 31.43 23.72
N LEU A 378 6.94 32.75 23.55
CA LEU A 378 5.87 33.53 24.18
C LEU A 378 4.49 33.10 23.67
N GLN A 379 4.33 32.91 22.35
CA GLN A 379 3.09 32.40 21.76
C GLN A 379 2.70 31.03 22.33
N ALA A 380 3.67 30.13 22.48
CA ALA A 380 3.45 28.82 23.06
C ALA A 380 3.05 28.92 24.55
N LEU A 381 3.78 29.69 25.35
CA LEU A 381 3.45 29.89 26.77
C LEU A 381 2.08 30.56 26.98
N GLU A 382 1.70 31.52 26.12
CA GLU A 382 0.34 32.08 26.10
C GLU A 382 -0.69 30.96 25.88
N PHE A 383 -0.44 30.04 24.94
CA PHE A 383 -1.30 28.89 24.66
C PHE A 383 -1.36 27.86 25.80
N HIS A 384 -0.29 27.70 26.59
CA HIS A 384 -0.28 26.80 27.75
C HIS A 384 -0.97 27.38 28.99
N THR A 385 -1.14 28.71 29.06
CA THR A 385 -1.54 29.38 30.32
C THR A 385 -2.83 30.18 30.24
N VAL A 386 -3.18 30.72 29.07
CA VAL A 386 -4.31 31.64 28.92
C VAL A 386 -5.56 30.89 28.44
N PRO A 387 -6.73 31.10 29.07
CA PRO A 387 -7.99 30.54 28.59
C PRO A 387 -8.28 30.86 27.13
N PHE A 388 -8.72 29.84 26.37
CA PHE A 388 -8.98 29.88 24.93
C PHE A 388 -9.94 31.01 24.56
N GLN A 389 -10.98 31.22 25.35
CA GLN A 389 -11.96 32.28 25.11
C GLN A 389 -11.31 33.67 25.06
N LEU A 390 -10.27 33.90 25.86
CA LEU A 390 -9.52 35.16 25.86
C LEU A 390 -8.56 35.23 24.67
N LEU A 391 -7.86 34.14 24.36
CA LEU A 391 -6.98 34.07 23.19
C LEU A 391 -7.75 34.24 21.88
N ALA A 392 -8.90 33.58 21.72
CA ALA A 392 -9.77 33.71 20.57
C ALA A 392 -10.30 35.15 20.43
N ARG A 393 -10.74 35.77 21.55
CA ARG A 393 -11.31 37.12 21.53
C ARG A 393 -10.29 38.22 21.25
N TYR A 394 -9.11 38.15 21.87
CA TYR A 394 -8.14 39.25 21.87
C TYR A 394 -6.94 39.03 20.96
N LYS A 395 -6.60 37.77 20.64
CA LYS A 395 -5.49 37.41 19.75
C LYS A 395 -5.96 36.76 18.44
N GLY A 396 -7.27 36.55 18.28
CA GLY A 396 -7.82 35.91 17.08
C GLY A 396 -7.41 34.44 16.93
N LEU A 397 -7.04 33.77 18.03
CA LEU A 397 -6.55 32.40 18.02
C LEU A 397 -7.54 31.46 17.32
N ASN A 398 -7.06 30.77 16.29
CA ASN A 398 -7.82 29.77 15.56
C ASN A 398 -7.16 28.40 15.69
N LEU A 399 -7.82 27.48 16.41
CA LEU A 399 -7.34 26.12 16.65
C LEU A 399 -7.30 25.24 15.38
N THR A 400 -7.81 25.75 14.26
CA THR A 400 -7.68 25.08 12.96
C THR A 400 -6.33 25.36 12.28
N GLU A 401 -5.56 26.34 12.77
CA GLU A 401 -4.20 26.62 12.27
C GLU A 401 -3.23 25.48 12.63
N ASP A 402 -2.29 25.21 11.74
CA ASP A 402 -1.34 24.10 11.88
C ASP A 402 -0.45 24.22 13.11
N ALA A 403 -0.13 25.45 13.55
CA ALA A 403 0.67 25.71 14.75
C ALA A 403 0.07 25.10 16.03
N TYR A 404 -1.24 24.85 16.05
CA TYR A 404 -1.98 24.34 17.21
C TYR A 404 -2.48 22.90 17.02
N LYS A 405 -2.04 22.22 15.94
CA LYS A 405 -2.38 20.83 15.67
C LYS A 405 -1.17 19.94 15.89
N PRO A 406 -1.30 18.80 16.60
CA PRO A 406 -0.22 17.83 16.69
C PRO A 406 0.03 17.18 15.33
N ARG A 407 1.31 16.90 15.03
CA ARG A 407 1.70 16.04 13.90
C ARG A 407 1.55 14.57 14.27
N ILE A 408 2.18 13.68 13.52
CA ILE A 408 2.29 12.27 13.88
C ILE A 408 3.46 12.14 14.86
N TYR A 409 3.19 12.27 16.16
CA TYR A 409 4.23 12.14 17.20
C TYR A 409 4.52 10.68 17.54
N THR A 410 5.76 10.25 17.29
CA THR A 410 6.19 8.85 17.41
C THR A 410 6.88 8.51 18.73
N SER A 411 7.07 9.48 19.64
CA SER A 411 7.62 9.20 20.95
C SER A 411 6.72 8.26 21.77
N PRO A 412 7.26 7.53 22.76
CA PRO A 412 6.47 6.68 23.65
C PRO A 412 5.42 7.44 24.48
N THR A 413 5.52 8.77 24.56
CA THR A 413 4.50 9.61 25.21
C THR A 413 3.23 9.73 24.36
N TRP A 414 3.34 9.72 23.04
CA TRP A 414 2.20 9.91 22.11
C TRP A 414 1.77 8.65 21.39
N SER A 415 2.55 7.58 21.50
CA SER A 415 2.37 6.38 20.70
C SER A 415 2.69 5.10 21.45
N ALA A 416 2.16 3.99 20.94
CA ALA A 416 2.53 2.66 21.36
C ALA A 416 2.63 1.73 20.16
N SER A 417 3.42 0.66 20.31
CA SER A 417 3.60 -0.34 19.27
C SER A 417 3.12 -1.71 19.71
N VAL A 418 2.58 -2.47 18.77
CA VAL A 418 2.22 -3.88 18.91
C VAL A 418 2.84 -4.65 17.75
N THR A 419 3.26 -5.89 18.00
CA THR A 419 3.88 -6.76 16.99
C THR A 419 2.97 -7.95 16.71
N ASP A 420 3.06 -8.51 15.50
CA ASP A 420 2.38 -9.78 15.22
C ASP A 420 3.09 -10.92 15.98
N SER A 421 2.36 -11.54 16.91
CA SER A 421 2.80 -12.66 17.74
C SER A 421 3.30 -13.90 16.97
N ARG A 422 3.00 -14.04 15.67
CA ARG A 422 3.48 -15.19 14.88
C ARG A 422 5.00 -15.21 14.68
N TRP A 423 5.72 -14.09 14.83
CA TRP A 423 7.15 -14.01 14.46
C TRP A 423 8.15 -13.86 15.63
N SER A 424 7.70 -13.56 16.86
CA SER A 424 8.63 -13.45 18.00
C SER A 424 9.29 -14.79 18.38
N ALA A 425 8.78 -15.91 17.86
CA ALA A 425 9.33 -17.24 18.09
C ALA A 425 10.56 -17.59 17.21
N ARG A 426 10.94 -16.76 16.22
CA ARG A 426 12.05 -17.09 15.28
C ARG A 426 13.35 -16.29 15.44
N LYS A 427 13.41 -15.26 16.30
CA LYS A 427 14.61 -14.42 16.50
C LYS A 427 15.39 -14.66 17.81
N SER A 428 15.24 -15.82 18.46
CA SER A 428 16.08 -16.22 19.60
C SER A 428 17.15 -17.25 19.21
N GLN A 429 17.95 -16.95 18.19
CA GLN A 429 19.24 -17.59 17.99
C GLN A 429 20.22 -16.52 17.54
N LEU A 430 21.10 -16.06 18.44
CA LEU A 430 22.50 -15.74 18.14
C LEU A 430 23.26 -15.29 19.40
N VAL A 431 24.32 -16.05 19.67
CA VAL A 431 25.57 -15.71 20.38
C VAL A 431 25.54 -15.60 21.92
N TYR A 432 25.99 -16.65 22.60
CA TYR A 432 26.57 -16.56 23.94
C TYR A 432 28.03 -17.06 23.92
N ARG A 433 28.98 -16.17 24.24
CA ARG A 433 30.37 -16.50 24.58
C ARG A 433 30.46 -16.76 26.10
N PRO A 434 31.04 -17.87 26.58
CA PRO A 434 31.21 -18.08 28.01
C PRO A 434 32.56 -17.57 28.50
N THR A 435 32.57 -16.80 29.59
CA THR A 435 33.75 -16.60 30.45
C THR A 435 33.50 -17.17 31.83
N VAL A 436 34.50 -17.92 32.28
CA VAL A 436 34.59 -18.78 33.48
C VAL A 436 34.78 -17.96 34.76
N GLY A 437 34.27 -18.44 35.91
CA GLY A 437 34.63 -17.88 37.22
C GLY A 437 33.90 -18.42 38.47
N SER A 438 34.09 -19.70 38.79
CA SER A 438 34.18 -20.31 40.13
C SER A 438 33.39 -19.78 41.37
N SER A 439 32.54 -20.67 41.91
CA SER A 439 32.62 -21.29 43.27
C SER A 439 31.58 -20.95 44.37
N LEU A 440 30.95 -22.04 44.85
CA LEU A 440 30.58 -22.40 46.25
C LEU A 440 29.21 -21.97 46.84
N LYS A 441 28.20 -22.86 46.82
CA LYS A 441 27.79 -23.80 47.92
C LYS A 441 26.31 -24.23 47.82
N TYR A 442 26.05 -25.54 47.75
CA TYR A 442 24.76 -26.21 48.02
C TYR A 442 24.40 -26.05 49.52
N SER A 443 23.15 -25.99 50.00
CA SER A 443 21.97 -26.80 49.67
C SER A 443 20.71 -26.19 50.33
N ALA A 444 19.57 -26.18 49.64
CA ALA A 444 18.27 -26.69 50.11
C ALA A 444 17.13 -26.23 49.18
N ASN A 445 16.63 -27.15 48.35
CA ASN A 445 15.31 -27.17 47.71
C ASN A 445 14.78 -25.85 47.08
N ALA A 446 15.19 -25.60 45.84
CA ALA A 446 14.40 -24.85 44.87
C ALA A 446 14.49 -25.58 43.53
N ILE A 447 13.38 -26.16 43.06
CA ILE A 447 13.24 -26.52 41.66
C ILE A 447 13.07 -25.17 40.93
N GLN A 448 14.18 -24.60 40.49
CA GLN A 448 14.19 -23.50 39.53
C GLN A 448 13.67 -24.04 38.20
N ALA A 449 12.47 -23.62 37.83
CA ALA A 449 12.01 -23.70 36.44
C ALA A 449 12.86 -22.72 35.60
N PRO A 450 13.56 -23.16 34.54
CA PRO A 450 14.31 -22.26 33.69
C PRO A 450 13.64 -22.18 32.32
N PHE A 451 12.48 -21.56 32.20
CA PHE A 451 11.93 -21.09 30.92
C PHE A 451 10.92 -19.97 31.19
N ASP A 452 11.39 -18.73 31.19
CA ASP A 452 10.52 -17.54 31.11
C ASP A 452 9.99 -17.45 29.67
N TYR A 453 8.92 -18.21 29.39
CA TYR A 453 8.09 -17.97 28.22
C TYR A 453 7.32 -16.66 28.47
N ARG A 454 7.92 -15.52 28.09
CA ARG A 454 7.14 -14.29 27.89
C ARG A 454 6.19 -14.51 26.72
N TYR A 455 4.99 -14.99 27.02
CA TYR A 455 3.84 -14.85 26.15
C TYR A 455 3.63 -13.35 25.93
N TYR A 456 4.05 -12.84 24.77
CA TYR A 456 3.71 -11.49 24.35
C TYR A 456 2.21 -11.47 24.04
N TYR A 457 1.44 -10.84 24.91
CA TYR A 457 0.03 -10.60 24.71
C TYR A 457 -0.15 -9.69 23.48
N PRO A 458 -1.13 -9.94 22.59
CA PRO A 458 -1.43 -9.08 21.44
C PRO A 458 -2.06 -7.72 21.86
N TYR A 459 -1.88 -7.35 23.13
CA TYR A 459 -2.55 -6.27 23.83
C TYR A 459 -1.49 -5.46 24.59
N GLN A 460 -1.49 -4.15 24.38
CA GLN A 460 -0.57 -3.21 25.02
C GLN A 460 -1.39 -2.06 25.63
N SER A 461 -1.37 -1.95 26.97
CA SER A 461 -1.84 -0.76 27.67
C SER A 461 -0.72 0.28 27.73
N PHE A 462 -1.05 1.54 27.49
CA PHE A 462 -0.12 2.65 27.64
C PHE A 462 -0.84 3.91 28.11
N GLN A 463 -0.07 4.87 28.61
CA GLN A 463 -0.60 6.15 29.08
C GLN A 463 0.02 7.27 28.28
N THR A 464 -0.83 8.07 27.63
CA THR A 464 -0.38 9.30 26.97
C THR A 464 -0.62 10.48 27.90
N PRO A 465 0.25 11.49 27.92
CA PRO A 465 -0.11 12.74 28.55
C PRO A 465 -1.27 13.34 27.76
N GLN A 466 -2.05 14.17 28.44
CA GLN A 466 -2.98 15.07 27.79
C GLN A 466 -2.19 16.09 26.94
N HIS A 467 -2.82 16.61 25.87
CA HIS A 467 -2.21 17.62 24.99
C HIS A 467 -1.60 18.78 25.77
N PRO A 468 -0.43 19.33 25.42
CA PRO A 468 0.22 20.34 26.26
C PRO A 468 -0.59 21.62 26.55
N SER A 469 -1.64 21.92 25.79
CA SER A 469 -2.41 23.18 25.93
C SER A 469 -3.10 23.37 27.29
N PHE A 470 -3.44 24.60 27.65
CA PHE A 470 -4.16 24.91 28.90
C PHE A 470 -5.52 24.17 29.08
N LEU A 471 -6.17 23.74 27.98
CA LEU A 471 -7.43 22.96 28.02
C LEU A 471 -7.25 21.56 28.60
N PHE A 472 -6.02 21.08 28.56
CA PHE A 472 -5.62 19.74 28.91
C PHE A 472 -4.81 19.87 30.20
N GLN A 473 -5.38 19.39 31.31
CA GLN A 473 -4.66 19.36 32.58
C GLN A 473 -3.55 18.29 32.49
N ASP A 474 -2.48 18.40 33.29
CA ASP A 474 -1.42 17.38 33.41
C ASP A 474 -1.96 16.04 33.97
N LYS A 475 -2.73 15.33 33.14
CA LYS A 475 -3.38 14.07 33.48
C LYS A 475 -3.13 13.08 32.36
N TRP A 476 -2.85 11.85 32.77
CA TRP A 476 -2.60 10.75 31.86
C TRP A 476 -3.92 10.19 31.35
N VAL A 477 -4.03 9.99 30.03
CA VAL A 477 -5.12 9.24 29.40
C VAL A 477 -4.63 7.82 29.16
N SER A 478 -5.40 6.85 29.66
CA SER A 478 -5.05 5.44 29.48
C SER A 478 -5.65 4.90 28.19
N TRP A 479 -4.80 4.30 27.36
CA TRP A 479 -5.14 3.71 26.08
C TRP A 479 -4.77 2.23 26.06
N SER A 480 -5.53 1.47 25.28
CA SER A 480 -5.33 0.06 25.10
C SER A 480 -5.35 -0.26 23.61
N LEU A 481 -4.21 -0.71 23.10
CA LEU A 481 -4.00 -1.12 21.72
C LEU A 481 -4.02 -2.65 21.63
N VAL A 482 -4.74 -3.20 20.65
CA VAL A 482 -4.81 -4.65 20.42
C VAL A 482 -4.75 -4.98 18.93
N TYR A 483 -4.01 -6.03 18.57
CA TYR A 483 -3.99 -6.58 17.21
C TYR A 483 -5.03 -7.71 17.10
N LEU A 484 -5.93 -7.61 16.12
CA LEU A 484 -7.11 -8.48 15.97
C LEU A 484 -7.08 -9.16 14.58
N PRO A 485 -6.42 -10.32 14.46
CA PRO A 485 -6.26 -11.00 13.17
C PRO A 485 -7.48 -11.83 12.72
N THR A 486 -8.43 -12.12 13.61
CA THR A 486 -9.57 -13.01 13.32
C THR A 486 -10.88 -12.46 13.88
N ILE A 487 -12.02 -12.89 13.31
CA ILE A 487 -13.36 -12.55 13.81
C ILE A 487 -13.47 -12.91 15.29
N GLN A 488 -13.03 -14.11 15.68
CA GLN A 488 -13.05 -14.56 17.07
C GLN A 488 -12.24 -13.62 17.99
N SER A 489 -11.05 -13.19 17.58
CA SER A 489 -10.25 -12.25 18.37
C SER A 489 -10.97 -10.91 18.55
N CYS A 490 -11.64 -10.42 17.50
CA CYS A 490 -12.39 -9.18 17.53
C CYS A 490 -13.53 -9.24 18.58
N TRP A 491 -14.34 -10.31 18.58
CA TRP A 491 -15.40 -10.51 19.60
C TRP A 491 -14.85 -10.65 21.02
N ASN A 492 -13.74 -11.37 21.20
CA ASN A 492 -13.14 -11.60 22.52
C ASN A 492 -12.70 -10.27 23.20
N TYR A 493 -12.32 -9.26 22.41
CA TYR A 493 -11.92 -7.94 22.91
C TYR A 493 -13.03 -6.89 22.82
N GLY A 494 -14.28 -7.29 22.51
CA GLY A 494 -15.44 -6.41 22.51
C GLY A 494 -15.58 -5.52 21.26
N PHE A 495 -14.95 -5.90 20.16
CA PHE A 495 -15.08 -5.23 18.87
C PHE A 495 -16.01 -6.03 17.94
N SER A 496 -16.70 -5.35 17.04
CA SER A 496 -17.49 -5.97 15.97
C SER A 496 -16.71 -5.85 14.67
N CYS A 497 -16.37 -6.99 14.05
CA CYS A 497 -15.66 -7.05 12.77
C CYS A 497 -16.35 -7.99 11.80
N SER A 498 -16.26 -7.69 10.51
CA SER A 498 -16.60 -8.61 9.41
C SER A 498 -15.35 -9.22 8.77
N SER A 499 -15.50 -10.26 7.96
CA SER A 499 -14.37 -10.97 7.35
C SER A 499 -13.57 -10.10 6.37
N ASP A 500 -14.24 -9.18 5.71
CA ASP A 500 -13.69 -8.20 4.76
C ASP A 500 -12.87 -7.09 5.43
N GLU A 501 -13.07 -6.80 6.71
CA GLU A 501 -12.29 -5.78 7.45
C GLU A 501 -10.98 -6.35 8.02
N LEU A 502 -10.87 -7.65 8.28
CA LEU A 502 -9.74 -8.26 9.01
C LEU A 502 -8.47 -8.47 8.16
N PRO A 503 -7.26 -8.29 8.68
CA PRO A 503 -6.93 -7.98 10.08
C PRO A 503 -7.11 -6.49 10.45
N VAL A 504 -7.40 -6.21 11.72
CA VAL A 504 -7.58 -4.83 12.22
C VAL A 504 -6.78 -4.56 13.50
N LEU A 505 -6.51 -3.28 13.76
CA LEU A 505 -6.05 -2.78 15.05
C LEU A 505 -7.24 -2.22 15.83
N GLY A 506 -7.43 -2.69 17.06
CA GLY A 506 -8.41 -2.16 17.99
C GLY A 506 -7.77 -1.15 18.95
N LEU A 507 -8.43 -0.02 19.17
CA LEU A 507 -7.98 1.01 20.10
C LEU A 507 -9.12 1.42 21.02
N THR A 508 -8.91 1.29 22.33
CA THR A 508 -9.86 1.78 23.35
C THR A 508 -9.21 2.81 24.26
N LYS A 509 -10.03 3.78 24.68
CA LYS A 509 -9.68 4.82 25.64
C LYS A 509 -10.38 4.54 26.97
N SER A 510 -9.64 4.63 28.06
CA SER A 510 -10.17 4.60 29.42
C SER A 510 -9.78 5.87 30.18
N GLY A 511 -10.74 6.46 30.88
CA GLY A 511 -10.58 7.75 31.57
C GLY A 511 -11.79 8.68 31.36
N PRO A 512 -11.82 9.83 32.04
CA PRO A 512 -12.92 10.78 31.93
C PRO A 512 -13.08 11.29 30.48
N SER A 513 -14.33 11.28 29.98
CA SER A 513 -14.69 11.90 28.72
C SER A 513 -14.72 13.42 28.90
N ASP A 514 -14.03 14.14 28.04
CA ASP A 514 -14.16 15.59 27.91
C ASP A 514 -14.93 15.89 26.61
N SER A 515 -16.04 16.61 26.71
CA SER A 515 -16.91 16.94 25.57
C SER A 515 -16.28 17.96 24.61
N THR A 516 -15.16 18.59 25.00
CA THR A 516 -14.46 19.60 24.21
C THR A 516 -13.34 19.01 23.35
N ILE A 517 -12.99 17.73 23.55
CA ILE A 517 -11.81 17.08 22.96
C ILE A 517 -12.19 15.83 22.19
N ALA A 518 -11.71 15.74 20.95
CA ALA A 518 -11.76 14.56 20.11
C ALA A 518 -10.34 14.09 19.74
N TYR A 519 -10.24 12.91 19.11
CA TYR A 519 -8.97 12.30 18.75
C TYR A 519 -9.02 11.78 17.32
N GLU A 520 -7.98 12.09 16.55
CA GLU A 520 -7.72 11.64 15.18
C GLU A 520 -6.53 10.67 15.18
N ASN A 521 -6.74 9.47 15.71
CA ASN A 521 -5.66 8.50 15.89
C ASN A 521 -5.24 7.89 14.54
N LYS A 522 -3.94 7.61 14.40
CA LYS A 522 -3.35 7.02 13.17
C LYS A 522 -2.63 5.72 13.51
N ALA A 523 -2.70 4.74 12.61
CA ALA A 523 -1.93 3.52 12.66
C ALA A 523 -0.83 3.55 11.59
N LEU A 524 0.43 3.43 12.00
CA LEU A 524 1.59 3.35 11.13
C LEU A 524 1.93 1.86 10.95
N MET A 525 1.97 1.41 9.70
CA MET A 525 2.31 0.05 9.32
C MET A 525 3.81 -0.03 9.04
N LEU A 526 4.55 -0.82 9.81
CA LEU A 526 6.01 -0.90 9.69
C LEU A 526 6.45 -2.18 8.96
N CYS A 527 7.27 -2.01 7.94
CA CYS A 527 8.00 -3.11 7.29
C CYS A 527 9.27 -3.43 8.08
N GLU A 528 9.42 -4.67 8.53
CA GLU A 528 10.56 -5.16 9.32
C GLU A 528 10.90 -4.34 10.59
N GLY A 529 9.99 -3.47 11.02
CA GLY A 529 10.18 -2.50 12.10
C GLY A 529 11.09 -1.32 11.75
N LEU A 530 11.46 -1.15 10.48
CA LEU A 530 12.41 -0.14 10.02
C LEU A 530 11.72 1.08 9.40
N PHE A 531 10.80 0.87 8.46
CA PHE A 531 10.17 1.96 7.71
C PHE A 531 8.66 1.88 7.78
N VAL A 532 8.02 3.04 7.88
CA VAL A 532 6.59 3.22 7.75
C VAL A 532 6.22 3.13 6.27
N ALA A 533 5.46 2.11 5.93
CA ALA A 533 5.01 1.83 4.57
C ALA A 533 3.57 2.22 4.31
N ASP A 534 2.75 2.31 5.36
CA ASP A 534 1.39 2.83 5.28
C ASP A 534 1.01 3.58 6.56
N VAL A 535 0.08 4.52 6.43
CA VAL A 535 -0.55 5.23 7.55
C VAL A 535 -2.05 5.22 7.34
N THR A 536 -2.75 4.50 8.22
CA THR A 536 -4.20 4.33 8.16
C THR A 536 -4.89 5.07 9.30
N ASP A 537 -6.08 5.58 9.01
CA ASP A 537 -6.96 6.22 9.99
C ASP A 537 -7.71 5.22 10.86
N PHE A 538 -7.98 5.60 12.11
CA PHE A 538 -8.93 4.87 12.94
C PHE A 538 -10.36 5.32 12.64
N GLU A 539 -11.17 4.43 12.08
CA GLU A 539 -12.62 4.60 11.97
C GLU A 539 -13.30 4.18 13.28
N GLY A 540 -13.58 5.18 14.11
CA GLY A 540 -14.11 4.97 15.46
C GLY A 540 -13.06 4.36 16.39
N ARG A 541 -13.10 3.03 16.58
CA ARG A 541 -12.18 2.30 17.48
C ARG A 541 -11.33 1.26 16.75
N LYS A 542 -11.43 1.16 15.43
CA LYS A 542 -10.72 0.17 14.61
C LYS A 542 -9.94 0.88 13.51
N ALA A 543 -8.79 0.33 13.13
CA ALA A 543 -8.10 0.67 11.90
C ALA A 543 -7.86 -0.62 11.12
N GLU A 544 -8.28 -0.66 9.86
CA GLU A 544 -7.98 -1.78 8.98
C GLU A 544 -6.49 -1.81 8.65
N ILE A 545 -5.94 -3.01 8.54
CA ILE A 545 -4.56 -3.18 8.12
C ILE A 545 -4.59 -3.49 6.62
N PRO A 546 -3.95 -2.64 5.78
CA PRO A 546 -3.90 -2.84 4.34
C PRO A 546 -3.10 -4.11 3.99
N SER A 547 -3.15 -4.51 2.72
CA SER A 547 -2.24 -5.56 2.26
C SER A 547 -0.83 -4.99 2.08
N ALA A 548 0.17 -5.70 2.60
CA ALA A 548 1.58 -5.33 2.45
C ALA A 548 2.15 -5.60 1.05
N LEU A 549 1.42 -6.38 0.25
CA LEU A 549 1.67 -6.67 -1.16
C LEU A 549 0.41 -6.40 -1.97
N ASP A 550 0.61 -6.10 -3.25
CA ASP A 550 -0.46 -6.04 -4.26
C ASP A 550 -0.92 -7.47 -4.61
N THR A 551 -1.47 -8.16 -3.61
CA THR A 551 -2.28 -9.36 -3.82
C THR A 551 -3.71 -8.87 -3.98
N ASN A 552 -4.45 -9.42 -4.95
CA ASN A 552 -5.84 -9.11 -5.33
C ASN A 552 -6.87 -9.30 -4.18
N SER A 553 -6.60 -8.71 -3.02
CA SER A 553 -7.55 -8.50 -1.94
C SER A 553 -8.30 -7.21 -2.22
N SER A 554 -9.58 -7.17 -1.90
CA SER A 554 -10.42 -5.96 -1.99
C SER A 554 -10.02 -4.85 -1.01
N LYS A 555 -8.92 -5.03 -0.27
CA LYS A 555 -8.41 -4.12 0.75
C LYS A 555 -7.41 -3.16 0.12
N GLY A 556 -7.38 -1.91 0.60
CA GLY A 556 -6.40 -0.92 0.18
C GLY A 556 -4.98 -1.51 0.21
N THR A 557 -4.23 -1.31 -0.87
CA THR A 557 -2.84 -1.76 -0.98
C THR A 557 -1.92 -0.68 -0.45
N SER A 558 -0.90 -1.10 0.28
CA SER A 558 0.13 -0.19 0.78
C SER A 558 0.74 0.59 -0.38
N PHE A 559 0.81 1.91 -0.26
CA PHE A 559 1.47 2.76 -1.26
C PHE A 559 2.95 2.38 -1.45
N PHE A 560 3.58 1.89 -0.39
CA PHE A 560 4.97 1.42 -0.41
C PHE A 560 4.98 -0.08 -0.06
N PRO A 561 5.30 -0.97 -1.01
CA PRO A 561 5.27 -2.41 -0.73
C PRO A 561 6.43 -2.81 0.17
N CYS A 562 6.15 -3.70 1.14
CA CYS A 562 7.18 -4.23 2.01
C CYS A 562 8.08 -5.22 1.25
N PRO A 563 9.42 -5.08 1.30
CA PRO A 563 10.32 -6.08 0.70
C PRO A 563 10.10 -7.51 1.19
N ALA A 564 9.73 -7.67 2.46
CA ALA A 564 9.42 -8.96 3.08
C ALA A 564 8.00 -9.49 2.76
N GLY A 565 7.17 -8.71 2.09
CA GLY A 565 5.81 -9.07 1.70
C GLY A 565 4.76 -9.07 2.81
N HIS A 566 5.09 -8.57 4.00
CA HIS A 566 4.17 -8.48 5.15
C HIS A 566 4.59 -7.35 6.10
N PHE A 567 3.65 -6.81 6.86
CA PHE A 567 3.93 -5.91 7.99
C PHE A 567 4.36 -6.72 9.21
N SER A 568 5.40 -6.26 9.92
CA SER A 568 5.94 -6.97 11.09
C SER A 568 5.50 -6.35 12.42
N SER A 569 5.18 -5.07 12.42
CA SER A 569 4.82 -4.30 13.60
C SER A 569 3.95 -3.10 13.22
N PHE A 570 3.19 -2.63 14.21
CA PHE A 570 2.23 -1.56 14.05
C PHE A 570 2.45 -0.54 15.16
N ARG A 571 2.48 0.75 14.81
CA ARG A 571 2.58 1.84 15.79
C ARG A 571 1.33 2.69 15.72
N THR A 572 0.61 2.80 16.84
CA THR A 572 -0.55 3.69 16.94
C THR A 572 -0.13 5.02 17.56
N VAL A 573 -0.52 6.11 16.91
CA VAL A 573 -0.23 7.48 17.31
C VAL A 573 -1.53 8.16 17.71
N ILE A 574 -1.52 8.82 18.87
CA ILE A 574 -2.69 9.51 19.44
C ILE A 574 -2.61 11.00 19.08
N ARG A 575 -3.61 11.53 18.36
CA ARG A 575 -3.63 12.94 17.96
C ARG A 575 -4.90 13.64 18.47
N PRO A 576 -4.83 14.33 19.61
CA PRO A 576 -5.97 15.10 20.10
C PRO A 576 -6.24 16.34 19.24
N PHE A 577 -7.51 16.74 19.14
CA PHE A 577 -7.93 18.01 18.55
C PHE A 577 -9.16 18.59 19.27
N TYR A 578 -9.40 19.88 19.07
CA TYR A 578 -10.44 20.64 19.76
C TYR A 578 -11.75 20.69 18.98
N LEU A 579 -12.86 20.50 19.68
CA LEU A 579 -14.20 20.66 19.12
C LEU A 579 -14.63 22.13 19.23
N THR A 580 -14.49 22.87 18.14
CA THR A 580 -14.76 24.33 18.05
C THR A 580 -16.23 24.71 18.29
N ASN A 581 -17.16 23.76 18.20
CA ASN A 581 -18.59 23.95 18.45
C ASN A 581 -19.05 23.57 19.87
N SER A 582 -18.13 23.19 20.77
CA SER A 582 -18.48 23.02 22.17
C SER A 582 -18.65 24.41 22.80
N SER A 583 -19.81 25.01 22.60
CA SER A 583 -20.27 26.13 23.41
C SER A 583 -20.27 25.65 24.86
N GLY A 584 -19.25 26.06 25.62
CA GLY A 584 -19.24 25.99 27.08
C GLY A 584 -20.29 26.94 27.68
N VAL A 585 -21.54 26.76 27.24
CA VAL A 585 -22.75 27.27 27.86
C VAL A 585 -23.45 26.03 28.39
N ASP A 586 -22.97 25.55 29.52
CA ASP A 586 -23.77 24.98 30.61
C ASP A 586 -22.92 24.96 31.89
#